data_AF-X1QGY2-F1
#
_entry.id   AF-X1QGY2-F1
#
_cell.length_a   1.000
_cell.length_b   1.000
_cell.length_c   1.000
_cell.angle_alpha   90.00
_cell.angle_beta   90.00
_cell.angle_gamma   90.00
#
_symmetry.space_group_name_H-M   'P 1'
#
loop_
_entity.id
_entity.type
_entity.pdbx_description
1 polymer ?
#
loop_
_entity_poly.entity_id
_entity_poly.type
_entity_poly.pdbx_seq_one_letter_code
_entity_poly.pdbx_strand_id
1 'polypeptide(L)' 'ISTGHLNAVEVLIRIESEGVTYTGRGADTDIIVASAKAYMNALNRLLAAKKITE' A
#
# COMPACT_ATOMS: atom_id res chain seq x y z
N ILE A 1 21.86 -10.68 25.60
CA ILE A 1 22.12 -10.10 24.26
C ILE A 1 21.23 -10.84 23.26
N SER A 2 20.15 -10.19 22.81
CA SER A 2 19.50 -10.34 21.50
C SER A 2 18.22 -9.52 21.57
N THR A 3 18.34 -8.20 21.39
CA THR A 3 17.19 -7.36 21.12
C THR A 3 16.79 -7.68 19.69
N GLY A 4 15.76 -8.52 19.51
CA GLY A 4 15.26 -8.92 18.20
C GLY A 4 14.75 -7.73 17.41
N HIS A 5 15.63 -7.07 16.65
CA HIS A 5 15.23 -6.06 15.68
C HIS A 5 14.64 -6.78 14.47
N LEU A 6 13.32 -6.92 14.46
CA LEU A 6 12.60 -7.13 13.22
C LEU A 6 12.42 -5.75 12.58
N ASN A 7 13.35 -5.40 11.69
CA ASN A 7 13.27 -4.15 10.95
C ASN A 7 12.09 -4.24 9.96
N ALA A 8 11.03 -3.47 10.20
CA ALA A 8 9.93 -3.37 9.26
C ALA A 8 10.40 -2.66 7.98
N VAL A 9 9.92 -3.13 6.83
CA VAL A 9 10.14 -2.51 5.53
C VAL A 9 8.92 -1.70 5.15
N GLU A 10 9.12 -0.43 4.80
CA GLU A 10 8.07 0.43 4.26
C GLU A 10 8.06 0.35 2.73
N VAL A 11 6.89 0.11 2.17
CA VAL A 11 6.63 0.06 0.72
C VAL A 11 5.58 1.09 0.36
N LEU A 12 5.83 1.81 -0.74
CA LEU A 12 4.91 2.78 -1.32
C LEU A 12 4.58 2.35 -2.75
N ILE A 13 3.29 2.17 -3.04
CA ILE A 13 2.78 1.80 -4.36
C ILE A 13 1.93 2.93 -4.91
N ARG A 14 2.06 3.16 -6.22
CA ARG A 14 1.30 4.13 -6.99
C ARG A 14 0.55 3.40 -8.11
N ILE A 15 -0.76 3.64 -8.20
CA ILE A 15 -1.63 3.12 -9.26
C ILE A 15 -2.21 4.32 -10.01
N GLU A 16 -2.15 4.32 -11.33
CA GLU A 16 -2.78 5.32 -12.18
C GLU A 16 -4.06 4.74 -12.79
N SER A 17 -5.15 5.50 -12.77
CA SER A 17 -6.41 5.16 -13.43
C SER A 17 -7.11 6.42 -13.88
N GLU A 18 -7.49 6.49 -15.16
CA GLU A 18 -8.24 7.61 -15.75
C GLU A 18 -7.56 8.98 -15.51
N GLY A 19 -6.22 9.02 -15.55
CA GLY A 19 -5.43 10.23 -15.30
C GLY A 19 -5.33 10.62 -13.82
N VAL A 20 -5.95 9.88 -12.90
CA VAL A 20 -5.83 10.08 -11.46
C VAL A 20 -4.85 9.07 -10.86
N THR A 21 -3.95 9.58 -10.02
CA THR A 21 -2.97 8.76 -9.31
C THR A 21 -3.40 8.46 -7.88
N TYR A 22 -3.45 7.18 -7.52
CA TYR A 22 -3.74 6.68 -6.19
C TYR A 22 -2.48 6.10 -5.55
N THR A 23 -2.25 6.42 -4.28
CA THR A 23 -1.08 5.95 -3.55
C THR A 23 -1.48 5.11 -2.34
N GLY A 24 -0.73 4.04 -2.10
CA GLY A 24 -0.91 3.15 -0.98
C GLY A 24 0.43 2.87 -0.30
N ARG A 25 0.38 2.69 1.02
CA ARG A 25 1.56 2.41 1.85
C ARG A 25 1.36 1.11 2.61
N GLY A 26 2.42 0.36 2.81
CA GLY A 26 2.40 -0.85 3.60
C GLY A 26 3.71 -0.99 4.35
N ALA A 27 3.64 -1.36 5.63
CA ALA A 27 4.80 -1.65 6.45
C ALA A 27 4.67 -3.06 7.01
N ASP A 28 5.70 -3.88 6.79
CA ASP A 28 5.79 -5.23 7.34
C ASP A 28 7.25 -5.70 7.35
N THR A 29 7.57 -6.65 8.21
CA THR A 29 8.89 -7.30 8.26
C THR A 29 9.14 -8.19 7.03
N ASP A 30 8.06 -8.66 6.40
CA ASP A 30 8.09 -9.37 5.13
C ASP A 30 7.76 -8.42 3.97
N ILE A 31 8.67 -8.31 2.99
CA ILE A 31 8.52 -7.42 1.84
C ILE A 31 7.31 -7.74 0.97
N ILE A 32 6.93 -9.02 0.85
CA ILE A 32 5.77 -9.45 0.06
C ILE A 32 4.49 -8.98 0.77
N VAL A 33 4.43 -9.15 2.10
CA VAL A 33 3.29 -8.68 2.90
C VAL A 33 3.19 -7.15 2.88
N ALA A 34 4.31 -6.44 3.03
CA ALA A 34 4.35 -4.97 2.95
C ALA A 34 3.86 -4.48 1.58
N SER A 35 4.29 -5.14 0.50
CA SER A 35 3.86 -4.83 -0.88
C SER A 35 2.38 -5.09 -1.10
N ALA A 36 1.86 -6.22 -0.62
CA ALA A 36 0.43 -6.54 -0.71
C ALA A 36 -0.42 -5.52 0.05
N LYS A 37 0.00 -5.12 1.26
CA LYS A 37 -0.66 -4.07 2.06
C LYS A 37 -0.66 -2.73 1.32
N ALA A 38 0.48 -2.32 0.76
CA ALA A 38 0.59 -1.09 -0.02
C ALA A 38 -0.34 -1.10 -1.25
N TYR A 39 -0.40 -2.22 -1.97
CA TYR A 39 -1.24 -2.38 -3.14
C TYR A 39 -2.73 -2.31 -2.79
N MET A 40 -3.16 -3.07 -1.79
CA MET A 40 -4.56 -3.05 -1.31
C MET A 40 -4.98 -1.65 -0.86
N ASN A 41 -4.09 -0.91 -0.19
CA ASN A 41 -4.37 0.46 0.22
C ASN A 41 -4.54 1.41 -0.98
N ALA A 42 -3.72 1.28 -2.03
CA ALA A 42 -3.86 2.07 -3.24
C ALA A 42 -5.16 1.71 -4.01
N LEU A 43 -5.45 0.42 -4.13
CA LEU A 43 -6.62 -0.10 -4.83
C LEU A 43 -7.92 0.28 -4.12
N ASN A 44 -7.98 0.16 -2.79
CA ASN A 44 -9.15 0.57 -2.01
C ASN A 44 -9.46 2.07 -2.18
N ARG A 45 -8.43 2.92 -2.28
CA ARG A 45 -8.60 4.35 -2.56
C ARG A 45 -9.16 4.60 -3.95
N LEU A 46 -8.67 3.88 -4.96
CA LEU A 46 -9.22 3.93 -6.32
C LEU A 46 -10.69 3.52 -6.33
N LEU A 47 -11.02 2.37 -5.73
CA LEU A 47 -12.40 1.86 -5.70
C LEU A 47 -13.34 2.79 -4.93
N ALA A 48 -12.88 3.37 -3.82
CA ALA A 48 -13.64 4.37 -3.08
C ALA A 48 -13.89 5.62 -3.92
N ALA A 49 -12.89 6.11 -4.66
CA ALA A 49 -13.05 7.25 -5.57
C ALA A 49 -14.04 6.95 -6.72
N LYS A 50 -13.97 5.74 -7.30
CA LYS A 50 -14.92 5.30 -8.32
C LYS A 50 -16.36 5.26 -7.77
N LYS A 51 -16.57 4.69 -6.58
CA LYS A 51 -17.89 4.66 -5.93
C LYS A 51 -18.49 6.03 -5.61
N ILE A 52 -17.66 7.06 -5.41
CA ILE A 52 -18.14 8.43 -5.18
C ILE A 52 -18.63 9.08 -6.48
N THR A 53 -18.20 8.57 -7.64
CA THR A 53 -18.47 9.17 -8.96
C THR A 53 -19.69 8.54 -9.65
N GLU A 54 -20.19 7.41 -9.15
CA GLU A 54 -21.49 6.80 -9.51
C GLU A 54 -22.63 7.37 -8.66
#